data_AF-A0A2H6NAF3-F1
#
_entry.id   AF-A0A2H6NAF3-F1
#
_cell.length_a   1.000
_cell.length_b   1.000
_cell.length_c   1.000
_cell.angle_alpha   90.00
_cell.angle_beta   90.00
_cell.angle_gamma   90.00
#
_symmetry.space_group_name_H-M   'P 1'
#
loop_
_entity.id
_entity.type
_entity.pdbx_description
1 polymer ?
#
loop_
_entity_poly.entity_id
_entity_poly.type
_entity_poly.pdbx_seq_one_letter_code
_entity_poly.pdbx_strand_id
1 'polypeptide(L)'
;CQWRQPPGKEIYRKNNISVYEVDGKDHKIYCQNLCLLAKLFLDHKTLYFDVEPFVFYILTEVDRQGAHIVGYFSKEKESPDGNNVACILTLPPYQRRGYGKFLIAFSYELSKLESTVGSPEKPLSDLGKLSYRSYWSWVLLEILRDFRGTLSIKDLSQMTSITQNDIISTLQSLNMVKYWKGQHVICVTPKLVEEHLKSAQYKKPPITVDSLCLRWAPPKHKQAKISKK
;
A
#
# COMPACT_ATOMS: atom_id res chain seq x y z
N CYS A 1 32.55 4.06 0.95
CA CYS A 1 31.31 3.44 0.43
C CYS A 1 30.94 4.08 -0.92
N GLN A 2 30.78 3.29 -1.98
CA GLN A 2 30.44 3.79 -3.34
C GLN A 2 28.93 3.88 -3.61
N TRP A 3 28.10 3.23 -2.80
CA TRP A 3 26.65 3.24 -2.96
C TRP A 3 26.07 4.63 -2.74
N ARG A 4 25.14 5.03 -3.61
CA ARG A 4 24.38 6.29 -3.55
C ARG A 4 22.86 6.09 -3.69
N GLN A 5 22.41 4.85 -3.71
CA GLN A 5 21.01 4.46 -3.84
C GLN A 5 20.82 3.03 -3.30
N PRO A 6 19.57 2.60 -3.03
CA PRO A 6 19.29 1.20 -2.73
C PRO A 6 19.80 0.26 -3.83
N PRO A 7 20.12 -1.00 -3.49
CA PRO A 7 20.33 -2.04 -4.50
C PRO A 7 19.02 -2.38 -5.21
N GLY A 8 19.02 -3.44 -6.03
CA GLY A 8 17.84 -3.87 -6.76
C GLY A 8 17.48 -2.95 -7.93
N LYS A 9 16.19 -2.93 -8.29
CA LYS A 9 15.70 -2.28 -9.50
C LYS A 9 14.88 -1.05 -9.18
N GLU A 10 15.19 0.10 -9.80
CA GLU A 10 14.32 1.27 -9.77
C GLU A 10 13.07 0.98 -10.63
N ILE A 11 11.93 0.76 -9.98
CA ILE A 11 10.67 0.42 -10.65
C ILE A 11 9.72 1.61 -10.76
N TYR A 12 10.01 2.71 -10.09
CA TYR A 12 9.23 3.94 -10.17
C TYR A 12 10.14 5.15 -10.06
N ARG A 13 9.92 6.14 -10.93
CA ARG A 13 10.60 7.44 -10.87
C ARG A 13 9.65 8.55 -11.32
N LYS A 14 9.40 9.51 -10.42
CA LYS A 14 8.71 10.78 -10.76
C LYS A 14 9.36 11.92 -9.99
N ASN A 15 9.91 12.90 -10.73
CA ASN A 15 10.69 14.00 -10.16
C ASN A 15 11.83 13.48 -9.27
N ASN A 16 11.86 13.89 -8.00
CA ASN A 16 12.82 13.47 -6.99
C ASN A 16 12.35 12.24 -6.17
N ILE A 17 11.21 11.61 -6.50
CA ILE A 17 10.71 10.44 -5.78
C ILE A 17 10.99 9.17 -6.57
N SER A 18 11.62 8.17 -5.92
CA SER A 18 11.93 6.88 -6.55
C SER A 18 11.60 5.71 -5.63
N VAL A 19 11.16 4.59 -6.22
CA VAL A 19 10.95 3.32 -5.50
C VAL A 19 11.80 2.23 -6.11
N TYR A 20 12.53 1.53 -5.24
CA TYR A 20 13.39 0.40 -5.59
C TYR A 20 12.76 -0.90 -5.12
N GLU A 21 12.66 -1.88 -6.03
CA GLU A 21 12.30 -3.26 -5.72
C GLU A 21 13.58 -4.04 -5.41
N VAL A 22 13.64 -4.63 -4.22
CA VAL A 22 14.81 -5.34 -3.70
C VAL A 22 14.39 -6.72 -3.23
N ASP A 23 14.85 -7.76 -3.92
CA ASP A 23 14.62 -9.14 -3.51
C ASP A 23 15.49 -9.49 -2.29
N GLY A 24 14.87 -10.01 -1.23
CA GLY A 24 15.56 -10.38 0.01
C GLY A 24 16.55 -11.54 -0.15
N LYS A 25 16.37 -12.40 -1.16
CA LYS A 25 17.32 -13.47 -1.52
C LYS A 25 18.55 -12.90 -2.21
N ASP A 26 18.36 -11.96 -3.15
CA ASP A 26 19.45 -11.42 -3.95
C ASP A 26 20.29 -10.40 -3.16
N HIS A 27 19.68 -9.68 -2.21
CA HIS A 27 20.31 -8.63 -1.42
C HIS A 27 20.19 -8.87 0.10
N LYS A 28 20.42 -10.11 0.53
CA LYS A 28 20.23 -10.58 1.92
C LYS A 28 20.75 -9.62 2.98
N ILE A 29 22.03 -9.23 2.92
CA ILE A 29 22.65 -8.35 3.93
C ILE A 29 21.99 -6.97 3.99
N TYR A 30 21.66 -6.37 2.85
CA TYR A 30 20.97 -5.08 2.80
C TYR A 30 19.59 -5.18 3.46
N CYS A 31 18.82 -6.22 3.12
CA CYS A 31 17.48 -6.43 3.66
C CYS A 31 17.50 -6.76 5.16
N GLN A 32 18.49 -7.51 5.65
CA GLN A 32 18.68 -7.76 7.08
C GLN A 32 18.98 -6.46 7.83
N ASN A 33 19.89 -5.63 7.31
CA ASN A 33 20.21 -4.32 7.90
C ASN A 33 18.96 -3.41 7.93
N LEU A 34 18.18 -3.40 6.85
CA LEU A 34 16.92 -2.66 6.80
C LEU A 34 15.90 -3.18 7.83
N CYS A 35 15.79 -4.50 8.00
CA CYS A 35 14.91 -5.10 9.01
C CYS A 35 15.33 -4.75 10.43
N LEU A 36 16.63 -4.75 10.73
CA LEU A 36 17.18 -4.35 12.03
C LEU A 36 16.90 -2.87 12.31
N LEU A 37 17.12 -1.99 11.32
CA LEU A 37 16.75 -0.58 11.41
C LEU A 37 15.24 -0.41 11.67
N ALA A 38 14.40 -1.15 10.95
CA ALA A 38 12.95 -1.06 11.08
C ALA A 38 12.45 -1.54 12.44
N LYS A 39 13.10 -2.56 13.03
CA LYS A 39 12.74 -3.12 14.35
C LYS A 39 12.84 -2.08 15.48
N LEU A 40 13.67 -1.05 15.32
CA LEU A 40 13.76 0.08 16.26
C LEU A 40 12.46 0.90 16.34
N PHE A 41 11.60 0.81 15.32
CA PHE A 41 10.38 1.62 15.20
C PHE A 41 9.11 0.78 15.03
N LEU A 42 9.23 -0.55 14.95
CA LEU A 42 8.13 -1.49 14.77
C LEU A 42 8.17 -2.54 15.89
N ASP A 43 7.22 -2.44 16.83
CA ASP A 43 7.16 -3.33 17.99
C ASP A 43 6.86 -4.77 17.60
N HIS A 44 5.94 -4.97 16.65
CA HIS A 44 5.45 -6.29 16.25
C HIS A 44 6.27 -6.95 15.14
N LYS A 45 7.40 -6.36 14.70
CA LYS A 45 8.25 -6.99 13.69
C LYS A 45 9.05 -8.14 14.31
N THR A 46 8.82 -9.37 13.85
CA THR A 46 9.44 -10.59 14.40
C THR A 46 10.51 -11.18 13.49
N LEU A 47 10.42 -10.97 12.17
CA LEU A 47 11.37 -11.50 11.18
C LEU A 47 12.39 -10.44 10.77
N TYR A 48 13.68 -10.73 10.97
CA TYR A 48 14.79 -9.83 10.64
C TYR A 48 15.98 -10.52 9.96
N PHE A 49 16.18 -11.83 10.13
CA PHE A 49 17.26 -12.57 9.47
C PHE A 49 16.79 -13.42 8.28
N ASP A 50 15.60 -13.99 8.37
CA ASP A 50 14.97 -14.73 7.28
C ASP A 50 14.23 -13.74 6.36
N VAL A 51 14.95 -13.25 5.35
CA VAL A 51 14.48 -12.17 4.45
C VAL A 51 14.19 -12.68 3.04
N GLU A 52 14.66 -13.89 2.72
CA GLU A 52 14.51 -14.55 1.44
C GLU A 52 13.06 -14.71 0.95
N PRO A 53 12.05 -14.93 1.83
CA PRO A 53 10.65 -14.98 1.43
C PRO A 53 10.05 -13.63 1.02
N PHE A 54 10.78 -12.52 1.21
CA PHE A 54 10.25 -11.16 1.05
C PHE A 54 10.87 -10.41 -0.13
N VAL A 55 10.06 -9.52 -0.68
CA VAL A 55 10.49 -8.42 -1.55
C VAL A 55 10.29 -7.11 -0.79
N PHE A 56 11.25 -6.19 -0.92
CA PHE A 56 11.24 -4.90 -0.24
C PHE A 56 11.11 -3.77 -1.25
N TYR A 57 10.20 -2.84 -0.99
CA TYR A 57 9.95 -1.67 -1.84
C TYR A 57 10.42 -0.42 -1.11
N ILE A 58 11.60 0.07 -1.50
CA ILE A 58 12.32 1.13 -0.80
C ILE A 58 11.99 2.48 -1.44
N LEU A 59 11.35 3.37 -0.68
CA LEU A 59 11.07 4.73 -1.08
C LEU A 59 12.24 5.64 -0.76
N THR A 60 12.61 6.47 -1.74
CA THR A 60 13.71 7.41 -1.64
C THR A 60 13.35 8.79 -2.15
N GLU A 61 14.00 9.81 -1.56
CA GLU A 61 14.12 11.14 -2.13
C GLU A 61 15.49 11.32 -2.79
N VAL A 62 15.51 11.82 -4.01
CA VAL A 62 16.72 11.91 -4.82
C VAL A 62 17.17 13.37 -4.94
N ASP A 63 18.42 13.61 -4.59
CA ASP A 63 19.10 14.88 -4.79
C ASP A 63 20.38 14.70 -5.63
N ARG A 64 21.25 15.71 -5.64
CA ARG A 64 22.52 15.67 -6.37
C ARG A 64 23.53 14.66 -5.80
N GLN A 65 23.38 14.27 -4.53
CA GLN A 65 24.28 13.36 -3.83
C GLN A 65 23.84 11.91 -3.97
N GLY A 66 22.54 11.63 -4.03
CA GLY A 66 22.01 10.28 -4.19
C GLY A 66 20.53 10.15 -3.87
N ALA A 67 20.09 8.90 -3.74
CA ALA A 67 18.75 8.50 -3.32
C ALA A 67 18.74 8.16 -1.82
N HIS A 68 18.14 9.06 -1.04
CA HIS A 68 18.08 8.99 0.43
C HIS A 68 16.84 8.22 0.86
N ILE A 69 17.02 7.19 1.69
CA ILE A 69 15.89 6.39 2.19
C ILE A 69 14.94 7.21 3.04
N VAL A 70 13.66 7.10 2.73
CA VAL A 70 12.55 7.75 3.44
C VAL A 70 11.71 6.74 4.21
N GLY A 71 11.52 5.57 3.61
CA GLY A 71 10.71 4.50 4.16
C GLY A 71 10.68 3.29 3.23
N TYR A 72 9.96 2.26 3.63
CA TYR A 72 9.77 1.08 2.81
C TYR A 72 8.49 0.34 3.20
N PHE A 73 8.08 -0.61 2.36
CA PHE A 73 7.28 -1.74 2.82
C PHE A 73 7.88 -3.05 2.32
N SER A 74 7.64 -4.14 3.05
CA SER A 74 7.94 -5.51 2.60
C SER A 74 6.67 -6.24 2.21
N LYS A 75 6.79 -7.17 1.27
CA LYS A 75 5.71 -8.03 0.79
C LYS A 75 6.24 -9.47 0.70
N GLU A 76 5.47 -10.43 1.18
CA GLU A 76 5.79 -11.84 0.96
C GLU A 76 5.68 -12.16 -0.53
N LYS A 77 6.63 -12.94 -1.05
CA LYS A 77 6.57 -13.43 -2.44
C LYS A 77 5.36 -14.30 -2.69
N GLU A 78 4.97 -15.06 -1.67
CA GLU A 78 3.77 -15.88 -1.62
C GLU A 78 3.08 -15.59 -0.28
N SER A 79 1.92 -14.93 -0.33
CA SER A 79 1.14 -14.62 0.87
C SER A 79 -0.16 -15.42 0.86
N PRO A 80 -0.27 -16.51 1.66
CA PRO A 80 -1.47 -17.35 1.70
C PRO A 80 -2.73 -16.58 2.10
N ASP A 81 -2.57 -15.58 2.97
CA ASP A 81 -3.66 -14.72 3.46
C ASP A 81 -3.98 -13.55 2.51
N GLY A 82 -3.24 -13.43 1.39
CA GLY A 82 -3.42 -12.34 0.43
C GLY A 82 -2.98 -10.98 0.95
N ASN A 83 -1.98 -10.94 1.85
CA ASN A 83 -1.44 -9.67 2.33
C ASN A 83 -0.60 -9.01 1.25
N ASN A 84 -0.93 -7.77 0.89
CA ASN A 84 -0.11 -6.99 -0.06
C ASN A 84 1.02 -6.20 0.61
N VAL A 85 1.01 -6.16 1.95
CA VAL A 85 2.02 -5.54 2.81
C VAL A 85 2.20 -6.39 4.06
N ALA A 86 3.43 -6.78 4.36
CA ALA A 86 3.80 -7.45 5.61
C ALA A 86 4.25 -6.44 6.68
N CYS A 87 5.23 -5.59 6.36
CA CYS A 87 5.66 -4.48 7.21
C CYS A 87 5.70 -3.19 6.39
N ILE A 88 5.37 -2.06 7.00
CA ILE A 88 5.48 -0.74 6.39
C ILE A 88 6.04 0.25 7.40
N LEU A 89 6.99 1.07 6.96
CA LEU A 89 7.64 2.07 7.79
C LEU A 89 7.96 3.33 6.99
N THR A 90 7.62 4.48 7.57
CA THR A 90 8.23 5.77 7.22
C THR A 90 9.15 6.17 8.36
N LEU A 91 10.41 6.47 8.06
CA LEU A 91 11.39 6.84 9.08
C LEU A 91 10.94 8.11 9.81
N PRO A 92 11.21 8.24 11.13
CA PRO A 92 10.65 9.30 11.96
C PRO A 92 10.77 10.73 11.40
N PRO A 93 11.90 11.17 10.82
CA PRO A 93 12.04 12.53 10.28
C PRO A 93 11.07 12.84 9.13
N TYR A 94 10.58 11.82 8.43
CA TYR A 94 9.72 11.94 7.26
C TYR A 94 8.24 11.64 7.57
N GLN A 95 7.90 11.29 8.80
CA GLN A 95 6.50 10.99 9.16
C GLN A 95 5.60 12.22 9.01
N ARG A 96 4.31 11.97 8.75
CA ARG A 96 3.26 13.00 8.55
C ARG A 96 3.50 13.97 7.39
N ARG A 97 4.40 13.65 6.45
CA ARG A 97 4.68 14.45 5.23
C ARG A 97 4.09 13.88 3.93
N GLY A 98 3.28 12.81 4.03
CA GLY A 98 2.61 12.18 2.88
C GLY A 98 3.25 10.89 2.37
N TYR A 99 4.52 10.60 2.71
CA TYR A 99 5.20 9.39 2.24
C TYR A 99 4.54 8.08 2.69
N GLY A 100 3.97 8.05 3.90
CA GLY A 100 3.21 6.87 4.37
C GLY A 100 2.00 6.58 3.49
N LYS A 101 1.23 7.61 3.11
CA LYS A 101 0.12 7.47 2.15
C LYS A 101 0.61 7.07 0.76
N PHE A 102 1.76 7.57 0.34
CA PHE A 102 2.38 7.18 -0.93
C PHE A 102 2.77 5.68 -0.93
N LEU A 103 3.42 5.18 0.12
CA LEU A 103 3.79 3.76 0.26
C LEU A 103 2.55 2.85 0.25
N ILE A 104 1.48 3.25 0.94
CA ILE A 104 0.19 2.53 0.93
C ILE A 104 -0.41 2.54 -0.47
N ALA A 105 -0.46 3.71 -1.13
CA ALA A 105 -0.97 3.79 -2.50
C ALA A 105 -0.18 2.89 -3.45
N PHE A 106 1.15 2.90 -3.31
CA PHE A 106 2.06 2.11 -4.13
C PHE A 106 1.81 0.61 -3.98
N SER A 107 1.58 0.11 -2.76
CA SER A 107 1.27 -1.33 -2.56
C SER A 107 -0.03 -1.74 -3.26
N TYR A 108 -1.04 -0.86 -3.28
CA TYR A 108 -2.27 -1.10 -4.03
C TYR A 108 -2.09 -1.01 -5.55
N GLU A 109 -1.23 -0.13 -6.07
CA GLU A 109 -0.90 -0.11 -7.50
C GLU A 109 -0.26 -1.43 -7.96
N LEU A 110 0.58 -2.04 -7.12
CA LEU A 110 1.11 -3.39 -7.40
C LEU A 110 -0.01 -4.45 -7.40
N SER A 111 -0.90 -4.44 -6.41
CA SER A 111 -2.06 -5.36 -6.38
C SER A 111 -2.96 -5.22 -7.61
N LYS A 112 -3.17 -3.99 -8.11
CA LYS A 112 -3.92 -3.75 -9.36
C LYS A 112 -3.24 -4.38 -10.56
N LEU A 113 -1.93 -4.24 -10.70
CA LEU A 113 -1.16 -4.87 -11.78
C LEU A 113 -1.17 -6.40 -11.68
N GLU A 114 -1.26 -6.95 -10.48
CA GLU A 114 -1.43 -8.39 -10.23
C GLU A 114 -2.88 -8.87 -10.44
N SER A 115 -3.84 -7.96 -10.66
CA SER A 115 -5.28 -8.28 -10.70
C SER A 115 -5.77 -8.99 -9.43
N THR A 116 -5.20 -8.63 -8.28
CA THR A 116 -5.57 -9.16 -6.96
C THR A 116 -6.10 -8.07 -6.04
N VAL A 117 -6.79 -8.49 -4.99
CA VAL A 117 -7.13 -7.63 -3.84
C VAL A 117 -6.16 -7.92 -2.70
N GLY A 118 -5.91 -6.94 -1.84
CA GLY A 118 -5.00 -7.11 -0.71
C GLY A 118 -5.34 -6.24 0.49
N SER A 119 -4.85 -6.68 1.64
CA SER A 119 -4.90 -5.96 2.93
C SER A 119 -3.49 -5.96 3.55
N PRO A 120 -3.15 -5.01 4.42
CA PRO A 120 -1.96 -5.15 5.23
C PRO A 120 -2.09 -6.29 6.26
N GLU A 121 -0.97 -6.95 6.53
CA GLU A 121 -0.83 -7.90 7.63
C GLU A 121 -1.18 -7.23 8.98
N LYS A 122 -1.79 -8.01 9.87
CA LYS A 122 -2.24 -7.56 11.19
C LYS A 122 -1.38 -8.22 12.28
N PRO A 123 -1.12 -7.55 13.41
CA PRO A 123 -1.66 -6.23 13.80
C PRO A 123 -0.88 -5.05 13.20
N LEU A 124 -1.61 -4.02 12.78
CA LEU A 124 -1.03 -2.72 12.41
C LEU A 124 -0.61 -1.92 13.65
N SER A 125 0.46 -1.13 13.53
CA SER A 125 0.77 -0.07 14.50
C SER A 125 -0.32 1.00 14.53
N ASP A 126 -0.43 1.79 15.60
CA ASP A 126 -1.48 2.82 15.70
C ASP A 126 -1.34 3.89 14.61
N LEU A 127 -0.11 4.30 14.28
CA LEU A 127 0.15 5.18 13.15
C LEU A 127 -0.24 4.51 11.81
N GLY A 128 0.00 3.19 11.69
CA GLY A 128 -0.43 2.39 10.55
C GLY A 128 -1.95 2.39 10.38
N LYS A 129 -2.71 2.10 11.45
CA LYS A 129 -4.18 2.10 11.46
C LYS A 129 -4.74 3.46 11.01
N LEU A 130 -4.21 4.56 11.54
CA LEU A 130 -4.63 5.91 11.16
C LEU A 130 -4.33 6.20 9.68
N SER A 131 -3.16 5.78 9.20
CA SER A 131 -2.73 6.01 7.81
C SER A 131 -3.58 5.23 6.81
N TYR A 132 -3.85 3.94 7.06
CA TYR A 132 -4.71 3.12 6.20
C TYR A 132 -6.16 3.61 6.20
N ARG A 133 -6.74 3.93 7.36
CA ARG A 133 -8.10 4.49 7.43
C ARG A 133 -8.22 5.79 6.65
N SER A 134 -7.24 6.69 6.77
CA SER A 134 -7.23 7.95 6.03
C SER A 134 -7.05 7.73 4.52
N TYR A 135 -6.20 6.78 4.11
CA TYR A 135 -6.01 6.43 2.70
C TYR A 135 -7.28 5.82 2.09
N TRP A 136 -7.85 4.79 2.71
CA TRP A 136 -9.07 4.14 2.23
C TRP A 136 -10.23 5.12 2.14
N SER A 137 -10.44 5.94 3.17
CA SER A 137 -11.51 6.95 3.15
C SER A 137 -11.34 7.90 1.97
N TRP A 138 -10.13 8.41 1.75
CA TRP A 138 -9.86 9.32 0.62
C TRP A 138 -10.12 8.65 -0.74
N VAL A 139 -9.60 7.44 -0.98
CA VAL A 139 -9.79 6.72 -2.24
C VAL A 139 -11.27 6.45 -2.52
N LEU A 140 -12.00 5.96 -1.51
CA LEU A 140 -13.42 5.64 -1.67
C LEU A 140 -14.26 6.90 -1.90
N LEU A 141 -13.98 8.00 -1.18
CA LEU A 141 -14.69 9.27 -1.37
C LEU A 141 -14.46 9.87 -2.76
N GLU A 142 -13.22 9.83 -3.29
CA GLU A 142 -12.93 10.31 -4.65
C GLU A 142 -13.73 9.51 -5.70
N ILE A 143 -13.77 8.18 -5.58
CA ILE A 143 -14.54 7.34 -6.51
C ILE A 143 -16.04 7.64 -6.41
N LEU A 144 -16.57 7.72 -5.19
CA LEU A 144 -17.99 8.02 -4.95
C LEU A 144 -18.40 9.43 -5.41
N ARG A 145 -17.47 10.39 -5.44
CA ARG A 145 -17.69 11.73 -5.99
C ARG A 145 -17.88 11.68 -7.50
N ASP A 146 -16.98 11.01 -8.19
CA ASP A 146 -16.87 11.08 -9.65
C ASP A 146 -17.81 10.09 -10.36
N PHE A 147 -18.24 9.03 -9.69
CA PHE A 147 -19.09 8.02 -10.28
C PHE A 147 -20.55 8.47 -10.43
N ARG A 148 -21.09 8.33 -11.65
CA ARG A 148 -22.50 8.57 -11.95
C ARG A 148 -23.21 7.21 -12.09
N GLY A 149 -23.91 6.78 -11.04
CA GLY A 149 -24.69 5.54 -11.07
C GLY A 149 -24.61 4.76 -9.75
N THR A 150 -24.97 3.48 -9.82
CA THR A 150 -24.90 2.55 -8.68
C THR A 150 -23.55 1.86 -8.65
N LEU A 151 -22.80 2.01 -7.56
CA LEU A 151 -21.60 1.23 -7.26
C LEU A 151 -21.92 0.16 -6.22
N SER A 152 -21.44 -1.06 -6.46
CA SER A 152 -21.41 -2.10 -5.44
C SER A 152 -20.06 -2.11 -4.70
N ILE A 153 -20.04 -2.78 -3.54
CA ILE A 153 -18.80 -3.02 -2.78
C ILE A 153 -17.81 -3.85 -3.60
N LYS A 154 -18.31 -4.75 -4.44
CA LYS A 154 -17.50 -5.57 -5.35
C LYS A 154 -16.82 -4.71 -6.41
N ASP A 155 -17.54 -3.73 -6.99
CA ASP A 155 -16.97 -2.82 -7.98
C ASP A 155 -15.85 -1.97 -7.38
N LEU A 156 -16.08 -1.40 -6.19
CA LEU A 156 -15.05 -0.67 -5.46
C LEU A 156 -13.80 -1.54 -5.19
N SER A 157 -14.00 -2.80 -4.80
CA SER A 157 -12.91 -3.75 -4.55
C SER A 157 -12.09 -4.03 -5.81
N GLN A 158 -12.75 -4.23 -6.95
CA GLN A 158 -12.08 -4.45 -8.25
C GLN A 158 -11.34 -3.20 -8.75
N MET A 159 -11.90 -2.01 -8.57
CA MET A 159 -11.27 -0.75 -8.99
C MET A 159 -10.04 -0.37 -8.15
N THR A 160 -10.04 -0.73 -6.87
CA THR A 160 -9.06 -0.23 -5.89
C THR A 160 -8.06 -1.27 -5.41
N SER A 161 -8.34 -2.56 -5.65
CA SER A 161 -7.66 -3.69 -5.01
C SER A 161 -7.78 -3.73 -3.48
N ILE A 162 -8.64 -2.91 -2.87
CA ILE A 162 -8.93 -2.97 -1.44
C ILE A 162 -9.90 -4.14 -1.19
N THR A 163 -9.68 -4.90 -0.12
CA THR A 163 -10.59 -5.99 0.23
C THR A 163 -12.00 -5.47 0.54
N GLN A 164 -13.03 -6.27 0.27
CA GLN A 164 -14.41 -5.88 0.58
C GLN A 164 -14.62 -5.60 2.08
N ASN A 165 -13.91 -6.31 2.96
CA ASN A 165 -13.97 -6.09 4.41
C ASN A 165 -13.42 -4.73 4.80
N ASP A 166 -12.29 -4.32 4.21
CA ASP A 166 -11.70 -3.00 4.47
C ASP A 166 -12.59 -1.88 3.90
N ILE A 167 -13.23 -2.11 2.75
CA ILE A 167 -14.24 -1.19 2.18
C ILE A 167 -15.45 -1.06 3.09
N ILE A 168 -16.03 -2.18 3.53
CA ILE A 168 -17.20 -2.19 4.42
C ILE A 168 -16.88 -1.44 5.71
N SER A 169 -15.78 -1.78 6.38
CA SER A 169 -15.40 -1.14 7.64
C SER A 169 -15.13 0.35 7.49
N THR A 170 -14.53 0.77 6.36
CA THR A 170 -14.31 2.19 6.05
C THR A 170 -15.64 2.90 5.83
N LEU A 171 -16.53 2.38 4.98
CA LEU A 171 -17.83 2.99 4.71
C LEU A 171 -18.73 3.00 5.95
N GLN A 172 -18.62 2.01 6.83
CA GLN A 172 -19.28 2.01 8.14
C GLN A 172 -18.81 3.19 8.99
N SER A 173 -17.50 3.44 9.06
CA SER A 173 -16.96 4.58 9.81
C SER A 173 -17.36 5.96 9.25
N LEU A 174 -17.72 6.00 7.96
CA LEU A 174 -18.20 7.20 7.26
C LEU A 174 -19.74 7.30 7.25
N ASN A 175 -20.46 6.34 7.86
CA ASN A 175 -21.92 6.23 7.80
C ASN A 175 -22.50 6.16 6.36
N MET A 176 -21.79 5.50 5.45
CA MET A 176 -22.14 5.41 4.01
C MET A 176 -22.59 4.02 3.55
N VAL A 177 -22.84 3.10 4.47
CA VAL A 177 -23.29 1.73 4.16
C VAL A 177 -24.40 1.31 5.11
N LYS A 178 -25.40 0.60 4.58
CA LYS A 178 -26.49 -0.01 5.35
C LYS A 178 -26.49 -1.52 5.15
N TYR A 179 -27.06 -2.23 6.12
CA TYR A 179 -27.29 -3.67 6.01
C TYR A 179 -28.74 -3.93 5.60
N TRP A 180 -28.94 -4.66 4.51
CA TRP A 180 -30.25 -4.99 3.97
C TRP A 180 -30.28 -6.42 3.45
N LYS A 181 -31.22 -7.24 3.95
CA LYS A 181 -31.42 -8.64 3.53
C LYS A 181 -30.12 -9.48 3.47
N GLY A 182 -29.25 -9.34 4.46
CA GLY A 182 -28.00 -10.10 4.51
C GLY A 182 -26.84 -9.48 3.74
N GLN A 183 -27.02 -8.30 3.12
CA GLN A 183 -26.01 -7.66 2.29
C GLN A 183 -25.71 -6.23 2.73
N HIS A 184 -24.45 -5.82 2.57
CA HIS A 184 -24.04 -4.44 2.74
C HIS A 184 -24.31 -3.67 1.43
N VAL A 185 -25.06 -2.56 1.54
CA VAL A 185 -25.44 -1.72 0.41
C VAL A 185 -24.93 -0.31 0.64
N ILE A 186 -24.21 0.23 -0.36
CA ILE A 186 -23.71 1.60 -0.32
C ILE A 186 -24.91 2.56 -0.37
N CYS A 187 -25.01 3.43 0.63
CA CYS A 187 -26.11 4.38 0.78
C CYS A 187 -25.52 5.75 1.07
N VAL A 188 -25.31 6.53 0.01
CA VAL A 188 -24.62 7.81 0.08
C VAL A 188 -25.25 8.81 -0.88
N THR A 189 -25.28 10.08 -0.49
CA THR A 189 -25.69 11.19 -1.37
C THR A 189 -24.45 11.96 -1.83
N PRO A 190 -24.47 12.57 -3.03
CA PRO A 190 -23.35 13.40 -3.48
C PRO A 190 -22.98 14.51 -2.49
N LYS A 191 -23.97 15.10 -1.82
CA LYS A 191 -23.76 16.13 -0.80
C LYS A 191 -22.95 15.60 0.39
N LEU A 192 -23.25 14.39 0.88
CA LEU A 192 -22.53 13.78 2.00
C LEU A 192 -21.08 13.47 1.63
N VAL A 193 -20.81 13.05 0.40
CA VAL A 193 -19.43 12.84 -0.09
C VAL A 193 -18.64 14.14 -0.08
N GLU A 194 -19.20 15.22 -0.62
CA GLU A 194 -18.58 16.54 -0.64
C GLU A 194 -18.32 17.10 0.77
N GLU A 195 -19.25 16.88 1.71
CA GLU A 195 -19.08 17.26 3.11
C GLU A 195 -17.88 16.55 3.75
N HIS A 196 -17.69 15.25 3.47
CA HIS A 196 -16.49 14.54 3.91
C HIS A 196 -15.22 15.06 3.24
N LEU A 197 -15.22 15.26 1.92
CA LEU A 197 -14.04 15.73 1.18
C LEU A 197 -13.57 17.13 1.59
N LYS A 198 -14.45 17.97 2.16
CA LYS A 198 -14.06 19.27 2.74
C LYS A 198 -13.21 19.12 4.01
N SER A 199 -13.28 17.99 4.72
CA SER A 199 -12.46 17.73 5.90
C SER A 199 -10.97 17.67 5.55
N ALA A 200 -10.13 18.33 6.36
CA ALA A 200 -8.68 18.29 6.20
C ALA A 200 -8.10 16.86 6.23
N GLN A 201 -8.81 15.92 6.87
CA GLN A 201 -8.39 14.52 7.01
C GLN A 201 -8.39 13.74 5.68
N TYR A 202 -9.27 14.12 4.74
CA TYR A 202 -9.51 13.39 3.49
C TYR A 202 -9.08 14.19 2.26
N LYS A 203 -8.30 15.26 2.46
CA LYS A 203 -7.68 15.98 1.34
C LYS A 203 -6.75 15.08 0.55
N LYS A 204 -6.68 15.35 -0.75
CA LYS A 204 -5.75 14.73 -1.69
C LYS A 204 -4.33 14.76 -1.09
N PRO A 205 -3.63 13.62 -1.04
CA PRO A 205 -2.28 13.57 -0.51
C PRO A 205 -1.34 14.41 -1.39
N PRO A 206 -0.34 15.08 -0.79
CA PRO A 206 0.59 15.94 -1.52
C PRO A 206 1.44 15.16 -2.53
N ILE A 207 1.69 13.88 -2.24
CA ILE A 207 2.45 12.97 -3.08
C ILE A 207 1.51 11.84 -3.49
N THR A 208 1.31 11.68 -4.79
CA THR A 208 0.46 10.65 -5.39
C THR A 208 1.30 9.73 -6.27
N VAL A 209 0.89 8.46 -6.37
CA VAL A 209 1.52 7.51 -7.29
C VAL A 209 0.98 7.76 -8.68
N ASP A 210 1.88 7.93 -9.65
CA ASP A 210 1.54 8.03 -11.06
C ASP A 210 1.80 6.70 -11.75
N SER A 211 0.75 6.00 -12.15
CA SER A 211 0.86 4.66 -12.76
C SER A 211 1.67 4.67 -14.06
N LEU A 212 1.74 5.79 -14.78
CA LEU A 212 2.57 5.92 -15.98
C LEU A 212 4.07 5.92 -15.68
N CYS A 213 4.44 6.25 -14.43
CA CYS A 213 5.82 6.23 -13.96
C CYS A 213 6.22 4.88 -13.34
N LEU A 214 5.28 3.93 -13.18
CA LEU A 214 5.51 2.61 -12.61
C LEU A 214 5.88 1.60 -13.72
N ARG A 215 7.13 1.15 -13.70
CA ARG A 215 7.74 0.21 -14.65
C ARG A 215 7.87 -1.17 -14.03
N TRP A 216 6.73 -1.81 -13.80
CA TRP A 216 6.65 -3.08 -13.11
C TRP A 216 5.68 -4.05 -13.79
N ALA A 217 5.95 -5.34 -13.67
CA ALA A 217 5.07 -6.40 -14.14
C ALA A 217 5.05 -7.54 -13.09
N PRO A 218 3.91 -8.23 -12.91
CA PRO A 218 3.83 -9.35 -11.98
C PRO A 218 4.92 -10.39 -12.22
N PRO A 219 5.54 -10.94 -11.15
CA PRO A 219 6.44 -12.06 -11.29
C PRO A 219 5.75 -13.21 -12.02
N LYS A 220 6.43 -13.83 -12.98
CA LYS A 220 5.93 -15.04 -13.64
C LYS A 220 5.89 -16.16 -12.61
N HIS A 221 4.76 -16.35 -11.94
CA HIS A 221 4.58 -17.53 -11.10
C HIS A 221 4.77 -18.78 -11.97
N LYS A 222 5.64 -19.71 -11.54
CA LYS A 222 5.58 -21.09 -12.02
C LYS A 222 4.23 -21.60 -11.58
N GLN A 223 3.26 -21.68 -12.50
CA GLN A 223 1.96 -22.28 -12.21
C GLN A 223 2.21 -23.61 -11.51
N ALA A 224 1.81 -23.72 -10.24
CA ALA A 224 1.79 -25.00 -9.56
C ALA A 224 0.95 -25.93 -10.43
N LYS A 225 1.54 -27.02 -10.90
CA LYS A 225 0.84 -28.07 -11.64
C LYS A 225 -0.29 -28.55 -10.73
N ILE A 226 -1.52 -28.15 -11.03
CA ILE A 226 -2.70 -28.80 -10.46
C ILE A 226 -2.68 -30.23 -11.00
N SER A 227 -2.16 -31.15 -10.21
CA SER A 227 -2.33 -32.58 -10.43
C SER A 227 -3.82 -32.86 -10.34
N LYS A 228 -4.47 -33.05 -11.49
CA LYS A 228 -5.80 -33.65 -11.55
C LYS A 228 -5.71 -35.02 -10.86
N LYS A 229 -6.41 -35.18 -9.75
CA LYS A 229 -6.88 -36.47 -9.26
C LYS A 229 -8.37 -36.53 -9.51
#